data_AF-A0A1J1JB72-F1
#
_entry.id   AF-A0A1J1JB72-F1
#
_cell.length_a   1.000
_cell.length_b   1.000
_cell.length_c   1.000
_cell.angle_alpha   90.00
_cell.angle_beta   90.00
_cell.angle_gamma   90.00
#
_symmetry.space_group_name_H-M   'P 1'
#
loop_
_entity.id
_entity.type
_entity.pdbx_description
1 polymer ?
#
loop_
_entity_poly.entity_id
_entity_poly.type
_entity_poly.pdbx_seq_one_letter_code
_entity_poly.pdbx_strand_id
1 'polypeptide(L)'
;MHGGLGGLFPLPCYINLIVRNAQQAAILAQAVNQLVNLKYGRKDELESDRLGFEFMTKAGYSPKGLVELMQILGSANSGGSPPEFLSTHPNPGNGVELLQAIITKTYPQGIPRNLEEGQERFAQAVLTNHSKN
;
A
#
# COMPACT_ATOMS: atom_id res chain seq x y z
N MET A 1 3.50 73.31 -28.23
CA MET A 1 4.36 73.03 -27.06
C MET A 1 3.41 72.62 -25.92
N HIS A 2 3.03 71.36 -25.72
CA HIS A 2 3.86 70.28 -25.19
C HIS A 2 3.20 68.93 -25.52
N GLY A 3 3.97 68.00 -26.07
CA GLY A 3 3.66 66.57 -26.09
C GLY A 3 4.44 65.83 -25.00
N GLY A 4 4.15 64.54 -24.84
CA GLY A 4 4.98 63.60 -24.05
C GLY A 4 4.15 62.69 -23.14
N LEU A 5 3.79 61.49 -23.59
CA LEU A 5 4.44 60.21 -23.21
C LEU A 5 4.10 59.82 -21.75
N GLY A 6 3.23 58.85 -21.48
CA GLY A 6 3.40 57.45 -21.87
C GLY A 6 3.67 56.65 -20.60
N GLY A 7 2.62 56.13 -19.96
CA GLY A 7 2.72 55.37 -18.71
C GLY A 7 3.47 54.07 -18.90
N LEU A 8 4.70 54.01 -18.39
CA LEU A 8 5.51 52.80 -18.31
C LEU A 8 5.47 52.30 -16.86
N PHE A 9 4.45 51.51 -16.52
CA PHE A 9 4.49 50.70 -15.30
C PHE A 9 5.62 49.66 -15.45
N PRO A 10 6.51 49.51 -14.45
CA PRO A 10 7.69 48.68 -14.58
C PRO A 10 7.29 47.21 -14.76
N LEU A 11 7.81 46.61 -15.83
CA LEU A 11 7.64 45.20 -16.23
C LEU A 11 8.05 44.09 -15.22
N PRO A 12 8.77 44.29 -14.09
CA PRO A 12 9.15 43.17 -13.22
C PRO A 12 7.99 42.56 -12.42
N CYS A 13 6.88 43.27 -12.22
CA CYS A 13 5.78 42.78 -11.38
C CYS A 13 4.90 41.73 -12.08
N TYR A 14 4.80 41.75 -13.41
CA TYR A 14 3.94 40.82 -14.15
C TYR A 14 4.56 39.41 -14.29
N ILE A 15 5.89 39.33 -14.40
CA ILE A 15 6.63 38.05 -14.46
C ILE A 15 6.50 37.29 -13.13
N ASN A 16 6.50 37.99 -11.99
CA ASN A 16 6.38 37.38 -10.67
C ASN A 16 4.99 36.76 -10.43
N LEU A 17 3.91 37.33 -10.99
CA LEU A 17 2.56 36.80 -10.87
C LEU A 17 2.38 35.49 -11.67
N ILE A 18 2.92 35.44 -12.89
CA ILE A 18 2.85 34.25 -13.75
C ILE A 18 3.73 33.12 -13.18
N VAL A 19 4.94 33.42 -12.71
CA VAL A 19 5.84 32.42 -12.11
C VAL A 19 5.31 31.88 -10.78
N ARG A 20 4.68 32.71 -9.94
CA ARG A 20 4.04 32.24 -8.69
C ARG A 20 2.84 31.34 -8.96
N ASN A 21 2.01 31.66 -9.95
CA ASN A 21 0.89 30.80 -10.34
C ASN A 21 1.39 29.47 -10.93
N ALA A 22 2.47 29.49 -11.72
CA ALA A 22 3.10 28.28 -12.25
C ALA A 22 3.74 27.42 -11.15
N GLN A 23 4.42 28.01 -10.16
CA GLN A 23 4.98 27.29 -9.01
C GLN A 23 3.87 26.71 -8.11
N GLN A 24 2.79 27.45 -7.86
CA GLN A 24 1.64 26.94 -7.12
C GLN A 24 0.95 25.79 -7.87
N ALA A 25 0.78 25.92 -9.19
CA ALA A 25 0.27 24.84 -10.04
C ALA A 25 1.19 23.61 -10.02
N ALA A 26 2.51 23.79 -10.02
CA ALA A 26 3.46 22.69 -9.92
C ALA A 26 3.40 21.97 -8.56
N ILE A 27 3.33 22.71 -7.45
CA ILE A 27 3.17 22.12 -6.10
C ILE A 27 1.85 21.35 -6.00
N LEU A 28 0.76 21.91 -6.53
CA LEU A 28 -0.54 21.25 -6.56
C LEU A 28 -0.50 19.98 -7.43
N ALA A 29 0.12 20.03 -8.61
CA ALA A 29 0.28 18.88 -9.49
C ALA A 29 1.11 17.77 -8.83
N GLN A 30 2.17 18.11 -8.11
CA GLN A 30 2.97 17.14 -7.35
C GLN A 30 2.16 16.49 -6.23
N ALA A 31 1.40 17.27 -5.46
CA ALA A 31 0.52 16.75 -4.42
C ALA A 31 -0.56 15.82 -4.99
N VAL A 32 -1.18 16.19 -6.12
CA VAL A 32 -2.15 15.33 -6.82
C VAL A 32 -1.48 14.05 -7.29
N ASN A 33 -0.29 14.12 -7.88
CA ASN A 33 0.42 12.95 -8.36
C ASN A 33 0.78 11.98 -7.22
N GLN A 34 1.22 12.51 -6.06
CA GLN A 34 1.47 11.69 -4.87
C GLN A 34 0.19 11.00 -4.37
N LEU A 35 -0.93 11.73 -4.28
CA LEU A 35 -2.21 11.17 -3.86
C LEU A 35 -2.72 10.08 -4.83
N VAL A 36 -2.54 10.31 -6.12
CA VAL A 36 -2.91 9.37 -7.17
C VAL A 36 -2.05 8.10 -7.08
N ASN A 37 -0.74 8.24 -6.94
CA ASN A 37 0.17 7.11 -6.75
C ASN A 37 -0.15 6.30 -5.48
N LEU A 38 -0.40 6.97 -4.35
CA LEU A 38 -0.82 6.31 -3.11
C LEU A 38 -2.16 5.59 -3.26
N LYS A 39 -3.10 6.15 -4.04
CA LYS A 39 -4.39 5.51 -4.31
C LYS A 39 -4.25 4.29 -5.22
N TYR A 40 -3.42 4.35 -6.25
CA TYR A 40 -3.13 3.21 -7.10
C TYR A 40 -2.41 2.10 -6.32
N GLY A 41 -1.34 2.43 -5.59
CA GLY A 41 -0.64 1.46 -4.74
C GLY A 41 -1.58 0.77 -3.74
N ARG A 42 -2.49 1.51 -3.10
CA ARG A 42 -3.51 0.89 -2.22
C ARG A 42 -4.45 -0.07 -2.95
N LYS A 43 -4.83 0.20 -4.20
CA LYS A 43 -5.71 -0.71 -4.96
C LYS A 43 -4.98 -2.00 -5.33
N ASP A 44 -3.72 -1.88 -5.73
CA ASP A 44 -2.91 -3.02 -6.16
C ASP A 44 -2.62 -3.96 -4.97
N GLU A 45 -2.33 -3.42 -3.78
CA GLU A 45 -2.16 -4.22 -2.56
C GLU A 45 -3.46 -4.93 -2.14
N LEU A 46 -4.63 -4.26 -2.25
CA LEU A 46 -5.93 -4.89 -1.94
C LEU A 46 -6.28 -6.01 -2.93
N GLU A 47 -5.92 -5.86 -4.20
CA GLU A 47 -6.09 -6.92 -5.20
C GLU A 47 -5.15 -8.09 -4.92
N SER A 48 -3.91 -7.81 -4.52
CA SER A 48 -2.94 -8.82 -4.07
C SER A 48 -3.46 -9.64 -2.90
N ASP A 49 -3.99 -8.98 -1.85
CA ASP A 49 -4.60 -9.66 -0.69
C ASP A 49 -5.78 -10.57 -1.09
N ARG A 50 -6.64 -10.09 -2.00
CA ARG A 50 -7.78 -10.87 -2.52
C ARG A 50 -7.31 -12.10 -3.28
N LEU A 51 -6.31 -11.95 -4.14
CA LEU A 51 -5.73 -13.06 -4.91
C LEU A 51 -5.00 -14.05 -4.00
N GLY A 52 -4.28 -13.56 -2.99
CA GLY A 52 -3.65 -14.39 -1.97
C GLY A 52 -4.64 -15.28 -1.23
N PHE A 53 -5.79 -14.73 -0.81
CA PHE A 53 -6.89 -15.51 -0.24
C PHE A 53 -7.39 -16.60 -1.20
N GLU A 54 -7.59 -16.25 -2.47
CA GLU A 54 -8.10 -17.17 -3.49
C GLU A 54 -7.11 -18.31 -3.77
N PHE A 55 -5.81 -18.02 -3.82
CA PHE A 55 -4.77 -19.03 -4.01
C PHE A 55 -4.62 -19.95 -2.78
N MET A 56 -4.63 -19.39 -1.58
CA MET A 56 -4.55 -20.17 -0.33
C MET A 56 -5.71 -21.16 -0.22
N THR A 57 -6.93 -20.68 -0.44
CA THR A 57 -8.14 -21.52 -0.36
C THR A 57 -8.17 -22.58 -1.46
N LYS A 58 -7.77 -22.25 -2.69
CA LYS A 58 -7.63 -23.25 -3.79
C LYS A 58 -6.56 -24.30 -3.51
N ALA A 59 -5.47 -23.93 -2.84
CA ALA A 59 -4.40 -24.83 -2.45
C ALA A 59 -4.75 -25.69 -1.22
N GLY A 60 -5.95 -25.54 -0.65
CA GLY A 60 -6.40 -26.32 0.51
C GLY A 60 -5.91 -25.78 1.85
N TYR A 61 -5.35 -24.56 1.90
CA TYR A 61 -4.91 -23.93 3.15
C TYR A 61 -6.00 -23.05 3.78
N SER A 62 -5.94 -22.98 5.11
CA SER A 62 -6.80 -22.12 5.92
C SER A 62 -6.45 -20.64 5.70
N PRO A 63 -7.43 -19.78 5.37
CA PRO A 63 -7.18 -18.35 5.20
C PRO A 63 -6.85 -17.62 6.51
N LYS A 64 -6.98 -18.29 7.67
CA LYS A 64 -6.53 -17.75 8.96
C LYS A 64 -5.03 -17.45 8.97
N GLY A 65 -4.22 -18.33 8.36
CA GLY A 65 -2.77 -18.12 8.28
C GLY A 65 -2.39 -16.87 7.49
N LEU A 66 -3.21 -16.48 6.52
CA LEU A 66 -3.02 -15.24 5.76
C LEU A 66 -3.29 -13.99 6.63
N VAL A 67 -4.30 -14.06 7.51
CA VAL A 67 -4.58 -12.99 8.49
C VAL A 67 -3.42 -12.86 9.49
N GLU A 68 -2.92 -13.98 10.00
CA GLU A 68 -1.78 -14.01 10.92
C GLU A 68 -0.51 -13.44 10.27
N LEU A 69 -0.22 -13.83 9.02
CA LEU A 69 0.88 -13.26 8.24
C LEU A 69 0.79 -11.73 8.16
N MET A 70 -0.39 -11.19 7.85
CA MET A 70 -0.58 -9.74 7.74
C MET A 70 -0.40 -9.01 9.07
N GLN A 71 -0.79 -9.64 10.18
CA GLN A 71 -0.53 -9.11 11.54
C GLN A 71 0.96 -9.10 11.87
N ILE A 72 1.69 -10.17 11.52
CA ILE A 72 3.15 -10.26 11.69
C ILE A 72 3.86 -9.19 10.86
N LEU A 73 3.47 -9.00 9.59
CA LEU A 73 4.06 -7.95 8.75
C LEU A 73 3.75 -6.55 9.27
N GLY A 74 2.54 -6.32 9.78
CA GLY A 74 2.17 -5.07 10.42
C GLY A 74 3.00 -4.75 11.67
N SER A 75 3.26 -5.76 12.52
CA SER A 75 4.09 -5.58 13.71
C SER A 75 5.58 -5.43 13.37
N ALA A 76 6.08 -6.13 12.36
CA ALA A 76 7.46 -6.01 11.88
C ALA A 76 7.79 -4.60 11.35
N ASN A 77 6.79 -3.89 10.81
CA ASN A 77 6.96 -2.51 10.35
C ASN A 77 7.17 -1.49 11.50
N SER A 78 6.93 -1.89 12.75
CA SER A 78 6.98 -1.00 13.92
C SER A 78 8.32 -1.05 14.69
N GLY A 79 9.24 -1.95 14.32
CA GLY A 79 10.36 -2.38 15.17
C GLY A 79 11.78 -2.32 14.58
N GLY A 80 12.02 -1.58 13.48
CA GLY A 80 13.34 -1.49 12.87
C GLY A 80 13.30 -1.04 11.41
N SER A 81 14.36 -1.30 10.64
CA SER A 81 14.31 -1.16 9.18
C SER A 81 13.42 -2.27 8.62
N PRO A 82 12.32 -1.95 7.93
CA PRO A 82 11.46 -2.96 7.34
C PRO A 82 12.26 -3.85 6.37
N PRO A 83 11.94 -5.16 6.26
CA PRO A 83 12.49 -6.03 5.24
C PRO A 83 12.39 -5.38 3.85
N GLU A 84 13.38 -5.63 2.97
CA GLU A 84 13.43 -5.01 1.64
C GLU A 84 12.17 -5.24 0.79
N PHE A 85 11.47 -6.36 1.04
CA PHE A 85 10.16 -6.64 0.46
C PHE A 85 9.08 -5.60 0.84
N LEU A 86 9.05 -5.14 2.09
CA LEU A 86 8.10 -4.12 2.55
C LEU A 86 8.43 -2.70 2.03
N SER A 87 9.63 -2.50 1.48
CA SER A 87 10.02 -1.24 0.82
C SER A 87 9.34 -1.06 -0.53
N THR A 88 9.06 -2.16 -1.25
CA THR A 88 8.34 -2.14 -2.53
C THR A 88 6.85 -2.44 -2.39
N HIS A 89 6.45 -3.17 -1.34
CA HIS A 89 5.06 -3.51 -1.02
C HIS A 89 4.71 -3.10 0.43
N PRO A 90 4.38 -1.82 0.66
CA PRO A 90 4.00 -1.34 1.98
C PRO A 90 2.63 -1.91 2.37
N ASN A 91 2.52 -2.49 3.58
CA ASN A 91 1.25 -2.98 4.09
C ASN A 91 0.24 -1.83 4.17
N PRO A 92 -0.93 -1.91 3.50
CA PRO A 92 -1.90 -0.82 3.44
C PRO A 92 -2.62 -0.57 4.78
N GLY A 93 -2.31 -1.31 5.86
CA GLY A 93 -2.93 -1.21 7.18
C GLY A 93 -4.36 -1.79 7.24
N ASN A 94 -5.03 -1.87 6.10
CA ASN A 94 -6.41 -2.33 5.97
C ASN A 94 -6.53 -3.78 5.45
N GLY A 95 -5.41 -4.46 5.15
CA GLY A 95 -5.41 -5.81 4.59
C GLY A 95 -6.07 -6.84 5.51
N VAL A 96 -5.84 -6.75 6.83
CA VAL A 96 -6.47 -7.61 7.85
C VAL A 96 -8.00 -7.46 7.83
N GLU A 97 -8.50 -6.23 7.79
CA GLU A 97 -9.94 -5.96 7.78
C GLU A 97 -10.60 -6.47 6.49
N LEU A 98 -9.96 -6.25 5.34
CA LEU A 98 -10.41 -6.80 4.06
C LEU A 98 -10.47 -8.33 4.10
N LEU A 99 -9.40 -8.98 4.54
CA LEU A 99 -9.33 -10.44 4.62
C LEU A 99 -10.41 -10.99 5.57
N GLN A 100 -10.62 -10.35 6.72
CA GLN A 100 -11.67 -10.75 7.66
C GLN A 100 -13.06 -10.62 7.04
N ALA A 101 -13.31 -9.56 6.26
CA ALA A 101 -14.56 -9.38 5.53
C ALA A 101 -14.74 -10.45 4.44
N ILE A 102 -13.69 -10.76 3.68
CA ILE A 102 -13.70 -11.80 2.64
C ILE A 102 -13.97 -13.18 3.26
N ILE A 103 -13.30 -13.51 4.37
CA ILE A 103 -13.49 -14.76 5.11
C ILE A 103 -14.94 -14.87 5.58
N THR A 104 -15.46 -13.82 6.22
CA THR A 104 -16.83 -13.82 6.76
C THR A 104 -17.87 -13.99 5.64
N LYS A 105 -17.64 -13.34 4.50
CA LYS A 105 -18.50 -13.45 3.30
C LYS A 105 -18.43 -14.84 2.66
N THR A 106 -17.25 -15.44 2.58
CA THR A 106 -17.02 -16.73 1.91
C THR A 106 -17.42 -17.91 2.78
N TYR A 107 -17.21 -17.79 4.10
CA TYR A 107 -17.45 -18.84 5.10
C TYR A 107 -18.40 -18.36 6.21
N PRO A 108 -19.67 -18.08 5.88
CA PRO A 108 -20.63 -17.55 6.86
C PRO A 108 -20.93 -18.53 8.01
N GLN A 109 -20.71 -19.83 7.77
CA GLN A 109 -20.89 -20.91 8.77
C GLN A 109 -19.55 -21.31 9.44
N GLY A 110 -18.50 -20.51 9.24
CA GLY A 110 -17.15 -20.81 9.71
C GLY A 110 -16.28 -21.51 8.67
N ILE A 111 -14.97 -21.41 8.87
CA ILE A 111 -13.95 -22.00 7.99
C ILE A 111 -14.01 -23.52 8.11
N PRO A 112 -14.10 -24.25 6.98
CA PRO A 112 -14.27 -25.70 7.03
C PRO A 112 -13.01 -26.40 7.53
N ARG A 113 -13.19 -27.46 8.33
CA ARG A 113 -12.11 -28.17 9.04
C ARG A 113 -11.14 -28.94 8.14
N ASN A 114 -11.47 -29.10 6.87
CA ASN A 114 -10.63 -29.79 5.89
C ASN A 114 -9.54 -28.89 5.28
N LEU A 115 -9.52 -27.60 5.62
CA LEU A 115 -8.45 -26.70 5.21
C LEU A 115 -7.27 -26.83 6.18
N GLU A 116 -6.09 -27.12 5.64
CA GLU A 116 -4.88 -27.26 6.43
C GLU A 116 -4.40 -25.89 6.94
N GLU A 117 -4.11 -25.78 8.24
CA GLU A 117 -3.40 -24.59 8.76
C GLU A 117 -1.92 -24.61 8.38
N GLY A 118 -1.37 -25.77 8.00
CA GLY A 118 -0.01 -25.91 7.48
C GLY A 118 1.10 -25.73 8.51
N GLN A 119 0.77 -25.52 9.79
CA GLN A 119 1.74 -25.27 10.88
C GLN A 119 2.75 -26.41 11.04
N GLU A 120 2.32 -27.68 11.02
CA GLU A 120 3.22 -28.84 11.15
C GLU A 120 4.17 -28.97 9.94
N ARG A 121 3.65 -28.75 8.72
CA ARG A 121 4.45 -28.78 7.50
C ARG A 121 5.46 -27.64 7.45
N PHE A 122 5.06 -26.44 7.89
CA PHE A 122 5.95 -25.30 8.02
C PHE A 122 7.04 -25.55 9.08
N ALA A 123 6.64 -26.04 10.27
CA ALA A 123 7.56 -26.39 11.33
C ALA A 123 8.59 -27.44 10.86
N GLN A 124 8.16 -28.46 10.11
CA GLN A 124 9.09 -29.38 9.49
C GLN A 124 10.00 -28.67 8.48
N ALA A 125 9.45 -28.02 7.46
CA ALA A 125 10.23 -27.43 6.37
C ALA A 125 11.23 -26.36 6.85
N VAL A 126 10.89 -25.58 7.87
CA VAL A 126 11.69 -24.43 8.33
C VAL A 126 12.53 -24.79 9.55
N LEU A 127 11.94 -25.39 10.59
CA LEU A 127 12.65 -25.62 11.86
C LEU A 127 13.56 -26.85 11.80
N THR A 128 13.22 -27.89 11.02
CA THR A 128 14.11 -29.06 10.92
C THR A 128 15.36 -28.77 10.09
N ASN A 129 15.29 -27.84 9.13
CA ASN A 129 16.45 -27.37 8.37
C ASN A 129 17.37 -26.46 9.20
N HIS A 130 16.83 -25.74 10.19
CA HIS A 130 17.63 -24.90 11.10
C HIS A 130 18.33 -25.68 12.22
N SER A 131 17.90 -26.91 12.53
CA SER A 131 18.53 -27.76 13.54
C SER A 131 19.84 -28.42 13.06
N LYS A 132 20.19 -28.33 11.78
CA LYS A 132 21.36 -29.01 11.19
C LYS A 132 22.60 -28.11 10.99
N ASN A 133 22.59 -26.89 11.51
CA ASN A 133 23.78 -26.01 11.56
C ASN A 133 24.21 -25.75 12.99
#